data_AF-U6E9I0-F1
#
_entry.id   AF-U6E9I0-F1
#
_cell.length_a   1.000
_cell.length_b   1.000
_cell.length_c   1.000
_cell.angle_alpha   90.00
_cell.angle_beta   90.00
_cell.angle_gamma   90.00
#
_symmetry.space_group_name_H-M   'P 1'
#
loop_
_entity.id
_entity.type
_entity.pdbx_description
1 polymer ?
#
loop_
_entity_poly.entity_id
_entity_poly.type
_entity_poly.pdbx_seq_one_letter_code
_entity_poly.pdbx_strand_id
1 'polypeptide(L)'
;MKRKEILKLAKRDFEKAWVETGKGLKNPHHDEEYPRLHFQPGRTHPLADTIAQLRQAYLLLGFQETINPVFIEEEHVYRQFGPEAPAVLDRCFYLAGLPRPDIGIGMDKIKQIEEMDVSLNEDKIQELKEVFRSYKKGDTSGDDLVHDVSIALEITDEIGLRILERVFPELKELTPISSKTTLRSHMTSGWFITLEALHEKSPLPVKLFSIDRCFRREQREDSSHLMTYHSASCVWMDDEVSLDMGMAVSESLLEYFGFKKFKFLPDEKKSKYYIPGTQTEVYGYHPKLKDWVEVATFGLYSPIALAKYGIDQEVMNLGVGAERIAMILGDHEDIREMVYPHTYGKWGLSDREIASMLRLNLYPVTDDGQKLMEALVNTAQKYGDTTSPCEFTAFKGEFMGKPLEVKITEAEAGTKLLGPASWNRVYVFQGNIIGVPHPAQMERFPTPEITENILKNLGNEIIDDLAIAAVKKGIPTGISYMEGVAAKAAYQIEEMVVSGEEQLNLRTTIAKSPSDINLKLDNMAMRYINSRNKAIDIRGPIFCTITAEIKNRE
;
A
#
# COMPACT_ATOMS: atom_id res chain seq x y z
N MET A 1 -32.74 29.61 -2.01
CA MET A 1 -33.84 30.27 -2.76
C MET A 1 -34.53 29.27 -3.67
N LYS A 2 -35.84 29.42 -3.96
CA LYS A 2 -36.54 28.55 -4.92
C LYS A 2 -36.18 28.93 -6.36
N ARG A 3 -36.16 27.98 -7.30
CA ARG A 3 -35.81 28.21 -8.74
C ARG A 3 -36.49 29.44 -9.35
N LYS A 4 -37.79 29.62 -9.11
CA LYS A 4 -38.57 30.75 -9.66
C LYS A 4 -38.09 32.11 -9.14
N GLU A 5 -37.67 32.18 -7.88
CA GLU A 5 -37.17 33.41 -7.25
C GLU A 5 -35.78 33.78 -7.77
N ILE A 6 -34.91 32.77 -7.93
CA ILE A 6 -33.57 32.94 -8.53
C ILE A 6 -33.70 33.54 -9.92
N LEU A 7 -34.53 32.94 -10.78
CA LEU A 7 -34.74 33.42 -12.16
C LEU A 7 -35.37 34.81 -12.20
N LYS A 8 -36.23 35.16 -11.23
CA LYS A 8 -36.85 36.49 -11.14
C LYS A 8 -35.84 37.54 -10.68
N LEU A 9 -34.98 37.21 -9.71
CA LEU A 9 -33.93 38.09 -9.23
C LEU A 9 -32.87 38.31 -10.31
N ALA A 10 -32.42 37.25 -10.98
CA ALA A 10 -31.41 37.33 -12.05
C ALA A 10 -31.87 38.18 -13.24
N LYS A 11 -33.16 38.15 -13.59
CA LYS A 11 -33.73 39.02 -14.63
C LYS A 11 -33.77 40.50 -14.24
N ARG A 12 -33.79 40.81 -12.94
CA ARG A 12 -33.83 42.20 -12.43
C ARG A 12 -32.43 42.74 -12.20
N ASP A 13 -31.59 41.93 -11.59
CA ASP A 13 -30.22 42.27 -11.19
C ASP A 13 -29.43 40.96 -11.13
N PHE A 14 -28.70 40.69 -12.21
CA PHE A 14 -27.95 39.46 -12.36
C PHE A 14 -26.84 39.34 -11.31
N GLU A 15 -26.12 40.43 -11.07
CA GLU A 15 -24.99 40.47 -10.12
C GLU A 15 -25.47 40.21 -8.70
N LYS A 16 -26.54 40.88 -8.29
CA LYS A 16 -27.15 40.63 -6.97
C LYS A 16 -27.68 39.21 -6.87
N ALA A 17 -28.31 38.68 -7.91
CA ALA A 17 -28.77 37.29 -7.91
C ALA A 17 -27.61 36.31 -7.77
N TRP A 18 -26.51 36.56 -8.47
CA TRP A 18 -25.30 35.75 -8.42
C TRP A 18 -24.69 35.76 -7.00
N VAL A 19 -24.49 36.93 -6.39
CA VAL A 19 -23.95 37.04 -5.02
C VAL A 19 -24.89 36.43 -3.97
N GLU A 20 -26.20 36.76 -4.00
CA GLU A 20 -27.17 36.27 -3.00
C GLU A 20 -27.40 34.76 -3.10
N THR A 21 -27.37 34.19 -4.30
CA THR A 21 -27.49 32.73 -4.45
C THR A 21 -26.22 32.00 -4.02
N GLY A 22 -25.05 32.63 -4.15
CA GLY A 22 -23.78 32.13 -3.60
C GLY A 22 -23.81 31.98 -2.08
N LYS A 23 -24.44 32.92 -1.35
CA LYS A 23 -24.61 32.84 0.11
C LYS A 23 -25.43 31.63 0.59
N GLY A 24 -26.20 31.01 -0.31
CA GLY A 24 -26.98 29.82 -0.01
C GLY A 24 -26.20 28.50 -0.12
N LEU A 25 -24.94 28.55 -0.55
CA LEU A 25 -24.06 27.38 -0.58
C LEU A 25 -23.73 26.99 0.86
N LYS A 26 -24.01 25.73 1.23
CA LYS A 26 -23.61 25.22 2.54
C LYS A 26 -22.10 24.95 2.54
N ASN A 27 -21.42 25.42 3.57
CA ASN A 27 -20.08 24.96 3.88
C ASN A 27 -20.17 23.48 4.31
N PRO A 28 -19.36 22.58 3.73
CA PRO A 28 -19.31 21.20 4.18
C PRO A 28 -18.73 21.11 5.58
N HIS A 29 -18.97 19.99 6.26
CA HIS A 29 -18.33 19.72 7.55
C HIS A 29 -16.81 19.72 7.39
N HIS A 30 -16.07 20.17 8.40
CA HIS A 30 -14.61 20.31 8.34
C HIS A 30 -13.86 19.08 7.80
N ASP A 31 -14.27 17.88 8.23
CA ASP A 31 -13.69 16.61 7.80
C ASP A 31 -13.93 16.27 6.31
N GLU A 32 -14.94 16.87 5.70
CA GLU A 32 -15.29 16.72 4.28
C GLU A 32 -14.64 17.80 3.41
N GLU A 33 -13.78 18.63 3.99
CA GLU A 33 -13.08 19.66 3.26
C GLU A 33 -11.70 19.22 2.80
N TYR A 34 -11.22 19.80 1.70
CA TYR A 34 -9.82 19.64 1.29
C TYR A 34 -8.86 20.29 2.33
N PRO A 35 -7.72 19.65 2.69
CA PRO A 35 -7.17 18.39 2.16
C PRO A 35 -7.60 17.10 2.90
N ARG A 36 -8.49 17.16 3.89
CA ARG A 36 -9.00 15.97 4.60
C ARG A 36 -9.82 15.07 3.68
N LEU A 37 -10.65 15.67 2.82
CA LEU A 37 -11.23 14.98 1.68
C LEU A 37 -10.15 14.64 0.66
N HIS A 38 -9.85 13.35 0.53
CA HIS A 38 -8.83 12.84 -0.38
C HIS A 38 -9.25 11.48 -0.95
N PHE A 39 -9.28 11.38 -2.28
CA PHE A 39 -9.45 10.10 -2.96
C PHE A 39 -8.08 9.44 -3.15
N GLN A 40 -7.89 8.25 -2.57
CA GLN A 40 -6.72 7.42 -2.83
C GLN A 40 -7.06 6.40 -3.92
N PRO A 41 -6.47 6.50 -5.13
CA PRO A 41 -6.64 5.46 -6.13
C PRO A 41 -5.92 4.18 -5.68
N GLY A 42 -6.42 3.03 -6.15
CA GLY A 42 -5.68 1.78 -6.04
C GLY A 42 -4.31 1.90 -6.68
N ARG A 43 -3.29 1.31 -6.06
CA ARG A 43 -1.91 1.28 -6.57
C ARG A 43 -1.63 -0.10 -7.16
N THR A 44 -1.00 -0.16 -8.32
CA THR A 44 -0.52 -1.40 -8.92
C THR A 44 0.84 -1.78 -8.34
N HIS A 45 1.24 -3.04 -8.53
CA HIS A 45 2.56 -3.53 -8.14
C HIS A 45 3.50 -3.45 -9.35
N PRO A 46 4.72 -2.88 -9.23
CA PRO A 46 5.61 -2.66 -10.36
C PRO A 46 5.93 -3.95 -11.13
N LEU A 47 6.22 -5.05 -10.43
CA LEU A 47 6.43 -6.36 -11.05
C LEU A 47 5.20 -6.86 -11.84
N ALA A 48 3.98 -6.68 -11.32
CA ALA A 48 2.77 -7.13 -11.99
C ALA A 48 2.53 -6.34 -13.28
N ASP A 49 2.76 -5.02 -13.23
CA ASP A 49 2.67 -4.15 -14.41
C ASP A 49 3.71 -4.54 -15.47
N THR A 50 4.94 -4.86 -15.05
CA THR A 50 5.99 -5.34 -15.96
C THR A 50 5.63 -6.69 -16.58
N ILE A 51 5.10 -7.64 -15.82
CA ILE A 51 4.63 -8.94 -16.34
C ILE A 51 3.52 -8.74 -17.37
N ALA A 52 2.54 -7.88 -17.08
CA ALA A 52 1.46 -7.57 -18.02
C ALA A 52 1.98 -6.93 -19.31
N GLN A 53 2.96 -6.03 -19.20
CA GLN A 53 3.62 -5.43 -20.37
C GLN A 53 4.43 -6.46 -21.17
N LEU A 54 5.17 -7.36 -20.50
CA LEU A 54 5.94 -8.43 -21.17
C LEU A 54 5.00 -9.37 -21.92
N ARG A 55 3.86 -9.71 -21.31
CA ARG A 55 2.81 -10.50 -21.94
C ARG A 55 2.30 -9.83 -23.21
N GLN A 56 2.00 -8.53 -23.12
CA GLN A 56 1.55 -7.78 -24.28
C GLN A 56 2.62 -7.69 -25.38
N ALA A 57 3.88 -7.52 -24.99
CA ALA A 57 4.99 -7.45 -25.94
C ALA A 57 5.14 -8.75 -26.74
N TYR A 58 5.10 -9.91 -26.08
CA TYR A 58 5.13 -11.21 -26.79
C TYR A 58 3.94 -11.43 -27.70
N LEU A 59 2.72 -11.07 -27.27
CA LEU A 59 1.52 -11.17 -28.10
C LEU A 59 1.62 -10.32 -29.37
N LEU A 60 2.18 -9.11 -29.27
CA LEU A 60 2.41 -8.22 -30.41
C LEU A 60 3.45 -8.77 -31.39
N LEU A 61 4.40 -9.59 -30.91
CA LEU A 61 5.38 -10.29 -31.75
C LEU A 61 4.81 -11.58 -32.39
N GLY A 62 3.53 -11.90 -32.14
CA GLY A 62 2.86 -13.07 -32.71
C GLY A 62 3.21 -14.39 -32.03
N PHE A 63 3.70 -14.35 -30.79
CA PHE A 63 3.84 -15.56 -29.97
C PHE A 63 2.50 -15.93 -29.34
N GLN A 64 2.27 -17.23 -29.19
CA GLN A 64 1.12 -17.78 -28.49
C GLN A 64 1.46 -18.02 -27.00
N GLU A 65 0.57 -17.56 -26.12
CA GLU A 65 0.70 -17.75 -24.67
C GLU A 65 0.45 -19.22 -24.29
N THR A 66 1.29 -19.77 -23.40
CA THR A 66 1.13 -21.12 -22.86
C THR A 66 1.59 -21.20 -21.40
N ILE A 67 1.28 -22.32 -20.74
CA ILE A 67 1.65 -22.62 -19.36
C ILE A 67 2.47 -23.90 -19.35
N ASN A 68 3.72 -23.80 -18.90
CA ASN A 68 4.63 -24.93 -18.79
C ASN A 68 4.49 -25.62 -17.42
N PRO A 69 4.79 -26.93 -17.30
CA PRO A 69 4.88 -27.61 -16.01
C PRO A 69 5.84 -26.92 -15.05
N VAL A 70 5.43 -26.77 -13.78
CA VAL A 70 6.25 -26.19 -12.70
C VAL A 70 7.02 -27.27 -11.95
N PHE A 71 6.33 -28.38 -11.69
CA PHE A 71 6.88 -29.56 -11.04
C PHE A 71 7.55 -30.44 -12.09
N ILE A 72 8.83 -30.73 -11.87
CA ILE A 72 9.70 -31.40 -12.83
C ILE A 72 10.36 -32.59 -12.13
N GLU A 73 10.12 -33.81 -12.62
CA GLU A 73 10.89 -34.98 -12.17
C GLU A 73 12.37 -34.81 -12.49
N GLU A 74 13.25 -35.17 -11.56
CA GLU A 74 14.71 -35.03 -11.71
C GLU A 74 15.24 -35.64 -13.02
N GLU A 75 14.60 -36.70 -13.52
CA GLU A 75 14.92 -37.35 -14.79
C GLU A 75 14.89 -36.39 -15.99
N HIS A 76 13.97 -35.42 -16.01
CA HIS A 76 13.93 -34.42 -17.08
C HIS A 76 15.17 -33.55 -17.08
N VAL A 77 15.73 -33.25 -15.90
CA VAL A 77 16.99 -32.50 -15.77
C VAL A 77 18.15 -33.33 -16.32
N TYR A 78 18.19 -34.64 -16.03
CA TYR A 78 19.16 -35.56 -16.65
C TYR A 78 19.01 -35.69 -18.17
N ARG A 79 17.77 -35.70 -18.69
CA ARG A 79 17.52 -35.69 -20.14
C ARG A 79 18.11 -34.42 -20.76
N GLN A 80 17.88 -33.26 -20.16
CA GLN A 80 18.29 -31.95 -20.69
C GLN A 80 19.80 -31.65 -20.54
N PHE A 81 20.37 -31.88 -19.36
CA PHE A 81 21.74 -31.50 -19.01
C PHE A 81 22.74 -32.66 -19.07
N GLY A 82 22.28 -33.90 -19.18
CA GLY A 82 23.15 -35.07 -19.22
C GLY A 82 24.03 -35.16 -17.95
N PRO A 83 25.34 -35.41 -18.09
CA PRO A 83 26.26 -35.52 -16.95
C PRO A 83 26.38 -34.26 -16.06
N GLU A 84 25.97 -33.09 -16.55
CA GLU A 84 25.98 -31.82 -15.78
C GLU A 84 24.79 -31.71 -14.81
N ALA A 85 23.78 -32.58 -14.96
CA ALA A 85 22.54 -32.52 -14.17
C ALA A 85 22.73 -32.50 -12.64
N PRO A 86 23.64 -33.28 -12.01
CA PRO A 86 23.84 -33.23 -10.56
C PRO A 86 24.25 -31.83 -10.05
N ALA A 87 25.05 -31.09 -10.81
CA ALA A 87 25.45 -29.73 -10.45
C ALA A 87 24.28 -28.74 -10.59
N VAL A 88 23.38 -28.98 -11.54
CA VAL A 88 22.18 -28.17 -11.76
C VAL A 88 21.11 -28.48 -10.72
N LEU A 89 20.95 -29.74 -10.33
CA LEU A 89 20.00 -30.15 -9.30
C LEU A 89 20.35 -29.60 -7.91
N ASP A 90 21.61 -29.25 -7.66
CA ASP A 90 22.01 -28.58 -6.41
C ASP A 90 21.29 -27.24 -6.21
N ARG A 91 21.03 -26.49 -7.29
CA ARG A 91 20.28 -25.21 -7.20
C ARG A 91 18.76 -25.37 -7.31
N CYS A 92 18.23 -26.59 -7.36
CA CYS A 92 16.79 -26.87 -7.42
C CYS A 92 16.24 -27.18 -6.03
N PHE A 93 14.96 -26.85 -5.82
CA PHE A 93 14.23 -27.30 -4.63
C PHE A 93 13.54 -28.63 -4.92
N TYR A 94 13.79 -29.64 -4.09
CA TYR A 94 13.02 -30.89 -4.10
C TYR A 94 11.76 -30.73 -3.26
N LEU A 95 10.67 -31.36 -3.70
CA LEU A 95 9.44 -31.39 -2.94
C LEU A 95 9.50 -32.49 -1.88
N ALA A 96 9.07 -32.16 -0.68
CA ALA A 96 8.88 -33.11 0.41
C ALA A 96 7.44 -33.02 0.94
N GLY A 97 6.90 -34.15 1.37
CA GLY A 97 5.58 -34.24 1.99
C GLY A 97 5.66 -34.99 3.31
N LEU A 98 4.76 -34.68 4.25
CA LEU A 98 4.61 -35.49 5.46
C LEU A 98 3.98 -36.84 5.09
N PRO A 99 4.55 -37.98 5.50
CA PRO A 99 3.90 -39.27 5.29
C PRO A 99 2.64 -39.35 6.16
N ARG A 100 1.67 -40.16 5.74
CA ARG A 100 0.52 -40.49 6.60
C ARG A 100 0.97 -41.52 7.66
N PRO A 101 0.90 -41.21 8.97
CA PRO A 101 1.36 -42.11 10.02
C PRO A 101 0.47 -43.34 10.15
N ASP A 102 1.05 -44.39 10.70
CA ASP A 102 0.28 -45.54 11.17
C ASP A 102 -0.16 -45.29 12.62
N ILE A 103 -1.43 -44.91 12.80
CA ILE A 103 -1.96 -44.58 14.12
C ILE A 103 -2.66 -45.79 14.71
N GLY A 104 -1.98 -46.45 15.65
CA GLY A 104 -2.58 -47.51 16.47
C GLY A 104 -3.40 -46.94 17.63
N ILE A 105 -4.50 -47.61 17.98
CA ILE A 105 -5.30 -47.34 19.18
C ILE A 105 -5.09 -48.48 20.17
N GLY A 106 -4.10 -48.30 21.06
CA GLY A 106 -3.80 -49.20 22.16
C GLY A 106 -4.62 -48.88 23.42
N MET A 107 -4.53 -49.77 24.43
CA MET A 107 -5.24 -49.61 25.71
C MET A 107 -4.77 -48.37 26.50
N ASP A 108 -3.52 -47.95 26.28
CA ASP A 108 -2.93 -46.73 26.81
C ASP A 108 -3.57 -45.46 26.24
N LYS A 109 -3.85 -45.44 24.94
CA LYS A 109 -4.51 -44.29 24.28
C LYS A 109 -5.99 -44.17 24.64
N ILE A 110 -6.67 -45.31 24.74
CA ILE A 110 -8.08 -45.35 25.21
C ILE A 110 -8.19 -44.73 26.60
N LYS A 111 -7.32 -45.13 27.54
CA LYS A 111 -7.30 -44.55 28.89
C LYS A 111 -7.06 -43.05 28.89
N GLN A 112 -6.15 -42.56 28.06
CA GLN A 112 -5.88 -41.12 27.96
C GLN A 112 -7.09 -40.34 27.42
N ILE A 113 -7.87 -40.92 26.52
CA ILE A 113 -9.11 -40.29 26.03
C ILE A 113 -10.18 -40.28 27.12
N GLU A 114 -10.33 -41.37 27.88
CA GLU A 114 -11.27 -41.45 29.00
C GLU A 114 -10.93 -40.44 30.12
N GLU A 115 -9.64 -40.22 30.40
CA GLU A 115 -9.16 -39.18 31.33
C GLU A 115 -9.52 -37.74 30.89
N MET A 116 -9.97 -37.56 29.64
CA MET A 116 -10.41 -36.28 29.08
C MET A 116 -11.95 -36.12 29.10
N ASP A 117 -12.64 -36.87 29.97
CA ASP A 117 -14.11 -36.90 30.12
C ASP A 117 -14.86 -37.37 28.85
N VAL A 118 -14.20 -38.19 28.01
CA VAL A 118 -14.83 -38.79 26.82
C VAL A 118 -15.08 -40.27 27.05
N SER A 119 -16.36 -40.65 27.13
CA SER A 119 -16.76 -42.05 27.30
C SER A 119 -16.60 -42.83 25.99
N LEU A 120 -15.78 -43.87 26.02
CA LEU A 120 -15.54 -44.76 24.88
C LEU A 120 -16.29 -46.08 25.03
N ASN A 121 -17.00 -46.51 23.99
CA ASN A 121 -17.55 -47.86 23.85
C ASN A 121 -16.88 -48.58 22.67
N GLU A 122 -17.19 -49.87 22.46
CA GLU A 122 -16.59 -50.65 21.36
C GLU A 122 -16.87 -50.02 19.99
N ASP A 123 -18.06 -49.46 19.78
CA ASP A 123 -18.47 -48.80 18.53
C ASP A 123 -17.63 -47.55 18.24
N LYS A 124 -17.50 -46.61 19.19
CA LYS A 124 -16.68 -45.40 19.07
C LYS A 124 -15.20 -45.72 18.84
N ILE A 125 -14.67 -46.75 19.49
CA ILE A 125 -13.30 -47.21 19.26
C ILE A 125 -13.15 -47.74 17.83
N GLN A 126 -14.15 -48.46 17.33
CA GLN A 126 -14.13 -48.99 15.97
C GLN A 126 -14.25 -47.88 14.92
N GLU A 127 -15.14 -46.91 15.12
CA GLU A 127 -15.28 -45.73 14.26
C GLU A 127 -13.98 -44.90 14.24
N LEU A 128 -13.37 -44.66 15.40
CA LEU A 128 -12.09 -43.94 15.48
C LEU A 128 -10.95 -44.69 14.76
N LYS A 129 -10.91 -46.03 14.84
CA LYS A 129 -9.97 -46.87 14.06
C LYS A 129 -10.21 -46.73 12.56
N GLU A 130 -11.47 -46.65 12.14
CA GLU A 130 -11.83 -46.48 10.74
C GLU A 130 -11.40 -45.12 10.22
N VAL A 131 -11.61 -44.04 10.99
CA VAL A 131 -11.11 -42.69 10.68
C VAL A 131 -9.60 -42.72 10.44
N PHE A 132 -8.80 -43.28 11.36
CA PHE A 132 -7.34 -43.32 11.16
C PHE A 132 -6.90 -44.24 10.02
N ARG A 133 -7.64 -45.33 9.76
CA ARG A 133 -7.37 -46.19 8.61
C ARG A 133 -7.65 -45.48 7.29
N SER A 134 -8.74 -44.74 7.20
CA SER A 134 -9.10 -43.90 6.05
C SER A 134 -8.08 -42.79 5.85
N TYR A 135 -7.64 -42.15 6.94
CA TYR A 135 -6.57 -41.16 6.92
C TYR A 135 -5.24 -41.71 6.37
N LYS A 136 -4.84 -42.92 6.81
CA LYS A 136 -3.65 -43.60 6.32
C LYS A 136 -3.72 -43.92 4.82
N LYS A 137 -4.90 -44.31 4.33
CA LYS A 137 -5.13 -44.58 2.90
C LYS A 137 -5.21 -43.32 2.05
N GLY A 138 -5.42 -42.16 2.67
CA GLY A 138 -5.64 -40.89 1.98
C GLY A 138 -7.09 -40.65 1.57
N ASP A 139 -8.03 -41.47 2.05
CA ASP A 139 -9.47 -41.30 1.81
C ASP A 139 -10.02 -40.09 2.61
N THR A 140 -9.41 -39.78 3.76
CA THR A 140 -9.71 -38.61 4.60
C THR A 140 -8.65 -37.52 4.42
N SER A 141 -9.07 -36.25 4.27
CA SER A 141 -8.17 -35.09 4.19
C SER A 141 -7.49 -34.80 5.53
N GLY A 142 -6.37 -34.06 5.47
CA GLY A 142 -5.80 -33.43 6.68
C GLY A 142 -6.79 -32.47 7.35
N ASP A 143 -7.55 -31.73 6.53
CA ASP A 143 -8.47 -30.69 6.99
C ASP A 143 -9.67 -31.26 7.75
N ASP A 144 -10.10 -32.47 7.37
CA ASP A 144 -11.29 -33.11 7.93
C ASP A 144 -10.98 -34.00 9.14
N LEU A 145 -9.70 -34.30 9.41
CA LEU A 145 -9.32 -35.29 10.43
C LEU A 145 -9.87 -34.95 11.83
N VAL A 146 -9.84 -33.67 12.23
CA VAL A 146 -10.40 -33.23 13.52
C VAL A 146 -11.91 -33.47 13.57
N HIS A 147 -12.60 -33.16 12.47
CA HIS A 147 -14.04 -33.29 12.35
C HIS A 147 -14.46 -34.77 12.36
N ASP A 148 -13.78 -35.61 11.58
CA ASP A 148 -14.03 -37.05 11.49
C ASP A 148 -13.82 -37.74 12.85
N VAL A 149 -12.78 -37.36 13.60
CA VAL A 149 -12.55 -37.83 14.97
C VAL A 149 -13.69 -37.38 15.90
N SER A 150 -14.18 -36.15 15.71
CA SER A 150 -15.24 -35.60 16.55
C SER A 150 -16.59 -36.27 16.30
N ILE A 151 -16.89 -36.60 15.04
CA ILE A 151 -18.05 -37.42 14.66
C ILE A 151 -17.92 -38.81 15.27
N ALA A 152 -16.78 -39.49 15.08
CA ALA A 152 -16.56 -40.86 15.57
C ALA A 152 -16.63 -40.99 17.09
N LEU A 153 -16.37 -39.91 17.83
CA LEU A 153 -16.44 -39.88 19.29
C LEU A 153 -17.71 -39.21 19.82
N GLU A 154 -18.54 -38.64 18.94
CA GLU A 154 -19.72 -37.82 19.27
C GLU A 154 -19.39 -36.65 20.22
N ILE A 155 -18.29 -35.96 19.95
CA ILE A 155 -17.78 -34.83 20.74
C ILE A 155 -17.71 -33.55 19.89
N THR A 156 -17.38 -32.42 20.52
CA THR A 156 -17.10 -31.19 19.79
C THR A 156 -15.69 -31.20 19.19
N ASP A 157 -15.49 -30.48 18.08
CA ASP A 157 -14.18 -30.34 17.42
C ASP A 157 -13.07 -29.82 18.35
N GLU A 158 -13.43 -29.01 19.36
CA GLU A 158 -12.48 -28.55 20.39
C GLU A 158 -11.91 -29.73 21.19
N ILE A 159 -12.76 -30.69 21.58
CA ILE A 159 -12.33 -31.87 22.33
C ILE A 159 -11.61 -32.84 21.38
N GLY A 160 -12.11 -33.02 20.14
CA GLY A 160 -11.47 -33.85 19.13
C GLY A 160 -10.04 -33.41 18.80
N LEU A 161 -9.82 -32.09 18.66
CA LEU A 161 -8.48 -31.52 18.48
C LEU A 161 -7.58 -31.78 19.69
N ARG A 162 -8.10 -31.60 20.92
CA ARG A 162 -7.32 -31.86 22.14
C ARG A 162 -6.93 -33.33 22.26
N ILE A 163 -7.80 -34.25 21.83
CA ILE A 163 -7.49 -35.68 21.77
C ILE A 163 -6.36 -35.93 20.77
N LEU A 164 -6.48 -35.40 19.54
CA LEU A 164 -5.43 -35.52 18.52
C LEU A 164 -4.08 -35.00 19.01
N GLU A 165 -4.05 -33.85 19.68
CA GLU A 165 -2.83 -33.24 20.20
C GLU A 165 -2.18 -34.05 21.33
N ARG A 166 -2.97 -34.55 22.28
CA ARG A 166 -2.44 -35.15 23.52
C ARG A 166 -2.24 -36.64 23.46
N VAL A 167 -3.09 -37.35 22.72
CA VAL A 167 -3.16 -38.82 22.71
C VAL A 167 -2.38 -39.41 21.53
N PHE A 168 -2.24 -38.63 20.44
CA PHE A 168 -1.64 -39.10 19.19
C PHE A 168 -0.40 -38.28 18.79
N PRO A 169 0.71 -38.38 19.56
CA PRO A 169 1.94 -37.64 19.29
C PRO A 169 2.55 -37.98 17.92
N GLU A 170 2.19 -39.12 17.33
CA GLU A 170 2.68 -39.55 16.01
C GLU A 170 2.35 -38.55 14.91
N LEU A 171 1.29 -37.75 15.06
CA LEU A 171 0.94 -36.68 14.12
C LEU A 171 1.90 -35.48 14.21
N LYS A 172 2.47 -35.23 15.38
CA LYS A 172 3.41 -34.12 15.64
C LYS A 172 4.85 -34.48 15.29
N GLU A 173 5.21 -35.76 15.40
CA GLU A 173 6.57 -36.26 15.17
C GLU A 173 6.90 -36.52 13.69
N LEU A 174 5.93 -36.34 12.79
CA LEU A 174 6.12 -36.53 11.35
C LEU A 174 7.21 -35.60 10.79
N THR A 175 8.17 -36.19 10.09
CA THR A 175 9.17 -35.44 9.33
C THR A 175 8.90 -35.56 7.82
N PRO A 176 9.08 -34.48 7.03
CA PRO A 176 8.89 -34.54 5.58
C PRO A 176 9.84 -35.54 4.91
N ILE A 177 9.32 -36.34 3.99
CA ILE A 177 10.11 -37.24 3.14
C ILE A 177 10.22 -36.61 1.76
N SER A 178 11.46 -36.41 1.29
CA SER A 178 11.72 -35.87 -0.04
C SER A 178 11.29 -36.86 -1.13
N SER A 179 10.64 -36.32 -2.16
CA SER A 179 10.39 -37.00 -3.43
C SER A 179 11.54 -36.75 -4.41
N LYS A 180 11.40 -37.27 -5.65
CA LYS A 180 12.26 -36.98 -6.80
C LYS A 180 11.74 -35.82 -7.66
N THR A 181 10.60 -35.26 -7.30
CA THR A 181 10.00 -34.12 -7.97
C THR A 181 10.67 -32.84 -7.49
N THR A 182 11.04 -31.98 -8.42
CA THR A 182 11.67 -30.68 -8.17
C THR A 182 10.78 -29.54 -8.63
N LEU A 183 11.05 -28.33 -8.14
CA LEU A 183 10.57 -27.10 -8.74
C LEU A 183 11.55 -26.65 -9.83
N ARG A 184 11.03 -26.27 -11.01
CA ARG A 184 11.87 -25.79 -12.12
C ARG A 184 12.73 -24.59 -11.71
N SER A 185 14.01 -24.63 -12.06
CA SER A 185 14.93 -23.50 -11.86
C SER A 185 14.86 -22.44 -12.95
N HIS A 186 14.23 -22.76 -14.09
CA HIS A 186 13.99 -21.88 -15.24
C HIS A 186 12.92 -22.52 -16.16
N MET A 187 12.32 -21.75 -17.08
CA MET A 187 11.26 -22.26 -17.98
C MET A 187 11.69 -23.43 -18.86
N THR A 188 12.97 -23.50 -19.24
CA THR A 188 13.50 -24.53 -20.15
C THR A 188 13.12 -25.95 -19.74
N SER A 189 13.09 -26.25 -18.44
CA SER A 189 12.75 -27.61 -18.00
C SER A 189 11.31 -28.00 -18.31
N GLY A 190 10.39 -27.04 -18.29
CA GLY A 190 9.01 -27.25 -18.73
C GLY A 190 8.85 -27.16 -20.25
N TRP A 191 9.66 -26.35 -20.94
CA TRP A 191 9.58 -26.20 -22.41
C TRP A 191 9.78 -27.52 -23.14
N PHE A 192 10.76 -28.34 -22.77
CA PHE A 192 10.97 -29.65 -23.42
C PHE A 192 9.74 -30.56 -23.30
N ILE A 193 9.07 -30.58 -22.15
CA ILE A 193 7.86 -31.39 -21.92
C ILE A 193 6.70 -30.87 -22.76
N THR A 194 6.51 -29.54 -22.81
CA THR A 194 5.47 -28.91 -23.63
C THR A 194 5.70 -29.17 -25.12
N LEU A 195 6.95 -29.07 -25.60
CA LEU A 195 7.29 -29.30 -27.01
C LEU A 195 7.20 -30.79 -27.39
N GLU A 196 7.60 -31.71 -26.51
CA GLU A 196 7.41 -33.16 -26.70
C GLU A 196 5.94 -33.49 -27.01
N ALA A 197 5.00 -32.85 -26.32
CA ALA A 197 3.58 -33.06 -26.56
C ALA A 197 3.04 -32.43 -27.86
N LEU A 198 3.73 -31.44 -28.42
CA LEU A 198 3.23 -30.55 -29.48
C LEU A 198 3.92 -30.70 -30.83
N HIS A 199 5.18 -31.15 -30.89
CA HIS A 199 6.03 -31.05 -32.08
C HIS A 199 5.46 -31.76 -33.32
N GLU A 200 4.82 -32.92 -33.17
CA GLU A 200 4.15 -33.62 -34.29
C GLU A 200 2.73 -33.12 -34.59
N LYS A 201 2.16 -32.26 -33.75
CA LYS A 201 0.72 -31.89 -33.76
C LYS A 201 0.46 -30.44 -34.15
N SER A 202 1.51 -29.66 -34.38
CA SER A 202 1.40 -28.22 -34.62
C SER A 202 2.06 -27.86 -35.95
N PRO A 203 1.46 -26.96 -36.75
CA PRO A 203 2.15 -26.43 -37.93
C PRO A 203 3.36 -25.59 -37.50
N LEU A 204 4.47 -25.73 -38.22
CA LEU A 204 5.67 -24.91 -38.05
C LEU A 204 5.51 -23.55 -38.78
N PRO A 205 6.15 -22.47 -38.29
CA PRO A 205 6.88 -22.38 -37.02
C PRO A 205 5.96 -22.34 -35.81
N VAL A 206 6.39 -23.00 -34.72
CA VAL A 206 5.73 -22.91 -33.40
C VAL A 206 6.39 -21.81 -32.58
N LYS A 207 5.61 -20.79 -32.20
CA LYS A 207 6.07 -19.64 -31.41
C LYS A 207 5.30 -19.58 -30.10
N LEU A 208 5.93 -19.97 -29.00
CA LEU A 208 5.29 -20.02 -27.69
C LEU A 208 5.99 -19.09 -26.70
N PHE A 209 5.23 -18.45 -25.81
CA PHE A 209 5.79 -17.74 -24.67
C PHE A 209 5.04 -18.09 -23.39
N SER A 210 5.73 -17.97 -22.25
CA SER A 210 5.18 -18.15 -20.92
C SER A 210 5.89 -17.21 -19.96
N ILE A 211 5.14 -16.54 -19.09
CA ILE A 211 5.69 -15.66 -18.06
C ILE A 211 5.19 -16.18 -16.72
N ASP A 212 6.04 -16.91 -16.02
CA ASP A 212 5.63 -17.61 -14.81
C ASP A 212 6.83 -17.84 -13.87
N ARG A 213 6.53 -18.28 -12.65
CA ARG A 213 7.48 -18.44 -11.56
C ARG A 213 8.48 -19.56 -11.81
N CYS A 214 9.71 -19.32 -11.38
CA CYS A 214 10.82 -20.25 -11.31
C CYS A 214 11.44 -20.17 -9.91
N PHE A 215 12.07 -21.26 -9.47
CA PHE A 215 12.58 -21.41 -8.12
C PHE A 215 14.03 -21.84 -8.16
N ARG A 216 14.92 -21.03 -7.60
CA ARG A 216 16.35 -21.26 -7.63
C ARG A 216 16.94 -21.07 -6.24
N ARG A 217 17.57 -22.11 -5.73
CA ARG A 217 18.24 -22.07 -4.43
C ARG A 217 19.52 -21.27 -4.55
N GLU A 218 19.47 -20.03 -4.10
CA GLU A 218 20.64 -19.19 -3.87
C GLU A 218 21.11 -19.32 -2.42
N GLN A 219 22.39 -19.05 -2.14
CA GLN A 219 22.92 -19.14 -0.77
C GLN A 219 22.19 -18.19 0.19
N ARG A 220 21.76 -17.02 -0.31
CA ARG A 220 20.92 -16.03 0.36
C ARG A 220 20.24 -15.15 -0.70
N GLU A 221 19.10 -14.58 -0.35
CA GLU A 221 18.51 -13.50 -1.14
C GLU A 221 19.25 -12.19 -0.91
N ASP A 222 19.46 -11.42 -1.97
CA ASP A 222 20.18 -10.15 -1.95
C ASP A 222 19.49 -9.09 -2.81
N SER A 223 20.19 -7.99 -3.11
CA SER A 223 19.62 -6.87 -3.88
C SER A 223 19.34 -7.22 -5.35
N SER A 224 19.84 -8.34 -5.86
CA SER A 224 19.66 -8.76 -7.25
C SER A 224 19.06 -10.16 -7.42
N HIS A 225 19.01 -10.99 -6.37
CA HIS A 225 18.52 -12.37 -6.45
C HIS A 225 17.49 -12.69 -5.37
N LEU A 226 16.40 -13.33 -5.82
CA LEU A 226 15.38 -13.95 -4.99
C LEU A 226 15.37 -15.47 -5.23
N MET A 227 14.92 -16.25 -4.25
CA MET A 227 14.75 -17.69 -4.41
C MET A 227 13.59 -18.05 -5.34
N THR A 228 12.61 -17.14 -5.49
CA THR A 228 11.53 -17.24 -6.46
C THR A 228 11.53 -16.00 -7.35
N TYR A 229 11.50 -16.20 -8.66
CA TYR A 229 11.51 -15.11 -9.64
C TYR A 229 10.60 -15.45 -10.83
N HIS A 230 10.30 -14.47 -11.68
CA HIS A 230 9.49 -14.67 -12.88
C HIS A 230 10.38 -14.66 -14.12
N SER A 231 10.33 -15.78 -14.85
CA SER A 231 10.98 -15.88 -16.14
C SER A 231 9.95 -15.60 -17.22
N ALA A 232 10.15 -14.51 -17.95
CA ALA A 232 9.45 -14.25 -19.19
C ALA A 232 10.24 -14.93 -20.30
N SER A 233 9.80 -16.13 -20.70
CA SER A 233 10.53 -16.97 -21.62
C SER A 233 9.70 -17.28 -22.86
N CYS A 234 10.38 -17.50 -23.98
CA CYS A 234 9.74 -17.97 -25.20
C CYS A 234 10.58 -19.04 -25.89
N VAL A 235 9.92 -19.80 -26.77
CA VAL A 235 10.55 -20.74 -27.69
C VAL A 235 10.05 -20.49 -29.12
N TRP A 236 10.96 -20.67 -30.08
CA TRP A 236 10.68 -20.72 -31.50
C TRP A 236 11.19 -22.05 -32.04
N MET A 237 10.29 -22.89 -32.52
CA MET A 237 10.60 -24.20 -33.08
C MET A 237 10.23 -24.23 -34.56
N ASP A 238 11.19 -24.58 -35.40
CA ASP A 238 11.06 -24.67 -36.86
C ASP A 238 12.08 -25.66 -37.42
N ASP A 239 11.98 -26.00 -38.70
CA ASP A 239 12.94 -26.90 -39.36
C ASP A 239 14.34 -26.25 -39.49
N GLU A 240 14.39 -24.92 -39.60
CA GLU A 240 15.63 -24.13 -39.63
C GLU A 240 15.49 -22.89 -38.73
N VAL A 241 16.31 -22.79 -37.67
CA VAL A 241 16.32 -21.67 -36.74
C VAL A 241 17.75 -21.19 -36.49
N SER A 242 18.06 -19.99 -36.98
CA SER A 242 19.38 -19.38 -36.76
C SER A 242 19.49 -18.70 -35.39
N LEU A 243 20.73 -18.49 -34.94
CA LEU A 243 21.02 -17.70 -33.74
C LEU A 243 20.48 -16.26 -33.85
N ASP A 244 20.46 -15.69 -35.06
CA ASP A 244 19.97 -14.34 -35.32
C ASP A 244 18.48 -14.18 -34.99
N MET A 245 17.70 -15.27 -35.03
CA MET A 245 16.31 -15.26 -34.57
C MET A 245 16.23 -14.85 -33.09
N GLY A 246 17.11 -15.38 -32.25
CA GLY A 246 17.18 -15.01 -30.84
C GLY A 246 17.59 -13.54 -30.64
N MET A 247 18.49 -13.02 -31.47
CA MET A 247 18.86 -11.59 -31.45
C MET A 247 17.66 -10.70 -31.81
N ALA A 248 16.97 -11.02 -32.91
CA ALA A 248 15.83 -10.25 -33.40
C ALA A 248 14.64 -10.25 -32.42
N VAL A 249 14.33 -11.41 -31.81
CA VAL A 249 13.29 -11.52 -30.78
C VAL A 249 13.67 -10.72 -29.53
N SER A 250 14.93 -10.82 -29.10
CA SER A 250 15.44 -10.07 -27.93
C SER A 250 15.34 -8.56 -28.14
N GLU A 251 15.82 -8.07 -29.28
CA GLU A 251 15.75 -6.65 -29.66
C GLU A 251 14.31 -6.16 -29.69
N SER A 252 13.44 -6.83 -30.44
CA SER A 252 12.04 -6.42 -30.59
C SER A 252 11.27 -6.41 -29.26
N LEU A 253 11.54 -7.38 -28.39
CA LEU A 253 10.95 -7.47 -27.05
C LEU A 253 11.41 -6.31 -26.16
N LEU A 254 12.72 -6.02 -26.14
CA LEU A 254 13.30 -5.00 -25.27
C LEU A 254 13.05 -3.58 -25.78
N GLU A 255 12.92 -3.36 -27.08
CA GLU A 255 12.54 -2.07 -27.66
C GLU A 255 11.17 -1.59 -27.15
N TYR A 256 10.23 -2.53 -26.92
CA TYR A 256 8.94 -2.24 -26.30
C TYR A 256 9.08 -1.53 -24.94
N PHE A 257 10.14 -1.85 -24.20
CA PHE A 257 10.47 -1.27 -22.90
C PHE A 257 11.39 -0.04 -22.98
N GLY A 258 11.66 0.47 -24.18
CA GLY A 258 12.43 1.70 -24.38
C GLY A 258 13.94 1.51 -24.43
N PHE A 259 14.45 0.28 -24.46
CA PHE A 259 15.85 0.02 -24.78
C PHE A 259 16.16 0.43 -26.23
N LYS A 260 17.36 0.97 -26.47
CA LYS A 260 17.73 1.55 -27.77
C LYS A 260 19.00 1.01 -28.38
N LYS A 261 19.80 0.28 -27.60
CA LYS A 261 21.07 -0.28 -28.05
C LYS A 261 21.25 -1.63 -27.41
N PHE A 262 21.78 -2.57 -28.19
CA PHE A 262 21.93 -3.96 -27.81
C PHE A 262 23.36 -4.42 -28.07
N LYS A 263 23.85 -5.30 -27.20
CA LYS A 263 25.09 -6.05 -27.36
C LYS A 263 24.79 -7.50 -27.06
N PHE A 264 25.32 -8.38 -27.90
CA PHE A 264 25.18 -9.82 -27.79
C PHE A 264 26.56 -10.39 -27.51
N LEU A 265 26.72 -11.01 -26.35
CA LEU A 265 28.00 -11.57 -25.90
C LEU A 265 27.84 -13.07 -25.66
N PRO A 266 28.77 -13.92 -26.15
CA PRO A 266 28.74 -15.34 -25.83
C PRO A 266 28.85 -15.58 -24.32
N ASP A 267 28.01 -16.46 -23.78
CA ASP A 267 28.07 -16.84 -22.36
C ASP A 267 29.21 -17.84 -22.10
N GLU A 268 29.99 -17.60 -21.05
CA GLU A 268 31.09 -18.48 -20.64
C GLU A 268 30.61 -19.83 -20.07
N LYS A 269 29.40 -19.89 -19.48
CA LYS A 269 28.87 -21.06 -18.77
C LYS A 269 28.63 -22.26 -19.69
N LYS A 270 28.41 -22.03 -21.00
CA LYS A 270 28.24 -23.07 -22.06
C LYS A 270 27.44 -24.30 -21.56
N SER A 271 26.22 -24.03 -21.13
CA SER A 271 25.31 -25.02 -20.55
C SER A 271 25.02 -26.14 -21.53
N LYS A 272 25.00 -27.40 -21.08
CA LYS A 272 24.95 -28.55 -22.01
C LYS A 272 23.61 -28.75 -22.72
N TYR A 273 22.55 -28.07 -22.27
CA TYR A 273 21.24 -28.07 -22.94
C TYR A 273 21.18 -27.16 -24.17
N TYR A 274 22.20 -26.31 -24.41
CA TYR A 274 22.34 -25.52 -25.62
C TYR A 274 23.42 -26.07 -26.56
N ILE A 275 23.30 -25.78 -27.85
CA ILE A 275 24.34 -26.05 -28.85
C ILE A 275 25.59 -25.23 -28.48
N PRO A 276 26.80 -25.83 -28.48
CA PRO A 276 28.04 -25.11 -28.21
C PRO A 276 28.20 -23.85 -29.06
N GLY A 277 28.46 -22.71 -28.42
CA GLY A 277 28.64 -21.43 -29.09
C GLY A 277 27.34 -20.64 -29.37
N THR A 278 26.17 -21.18 -29.02
CA THR A 278 24.89 -20.49 -29.25
C THR A 278 24.36 -19.77 -28.02
N GLN A 279 24.77 -20.16 -26.80
CA GLN A 279 24.36 -19.47 -25.58
C GLN A 279 24.90 -18.03 -25.57
N THR A 280 24.00 -17.05 -25.55
CA THR A 280 24.29 -15.63 -25.75
C THR A 280 23.58 -14.79 -24.67
N GLU A 281 24.34 -13.97 -23.97
CA GLU A 281 23.86 -12.93 -23.06
C GLU A 281 23.48 -11.67 -23.86
N VAL A 282 22.35 -11.07 -23.50
CA VAL A 282 21.83 -9.85 -24.11
C VAL A 282 22.00 -8.68 -23.14
N TYR A 283 22.82 -7.72 -23.53
CA TYR A 283 23.00 -6.47 -22.80
C TYR A 283 22.23 -5.35 -23.50
N GLY A 284 21.32 -4.72 -22.75
CA GLY A 284 20.53 -3.59 -23.21
C GLY A 284 20.99 -2.28 -22.57
N TYR A 285 21.05 -1.20 -23.35
CA TYR A 285 21.21 0.16 -22.83
C TYR A 285 19.87 0.86 -22.69
N HIS A 286 19.51 1.25 -21.46
CA HIS A 286 18.30 2.01 -21.18
C HIS A 286 18.61 3.48 -20.86
N PRO A 287 17.99 4.48 -21.54
CA PRO A 287 18.29 5.90 -21.35
C PRO A 287 18.14 6.40 -19.91
N LYS A 288 17.26 5.80 -19.11
CA LYS A 288 17.10 6.16 -17.68
C LYS A 288 18.30 5.75 -16.82
N LEU A 289 18.87 4.56 -17.06
CA LEU A 289 19.99 4.04 -16.28
C LEU A 289 21.34 4.60 -16.72
N LYS A 290 21.42 5.03 -17.98
CA LYS A 290 22.66 5.48 -18.62
C LYS A 290 23.80 4.43 -18.57
N ASP A 291 23.46 3.16 -18.40
CA ASP A 291 24.41 2.04 -18.32
C ASP A 291 23.94 0.82 -19.14
N TRP A 292 24.85 -0.12 -19.39
CA TRP A 292 24.59 -1.42 -20.01
C TRP A 292 24.25 -2.45 -18.94
N VAL A 293 23.12 -3.13 -19.10
CA VAL A 293 22.66 -4.15 -18.16
C VAL A 293 22.32 -5.43 -18.89
N GLU A 294 22.74 -6.57 -18.33
CA GLU A 294 22.29 -7.88 -18.78
C GLU A 294 20.80 -8.02 -18.47
N VAL A 295 20.00 -8.27 -19.50
CA VAL A 295 18.53 -8.31 -19.41
C VAL A 295 17.96 -9.65 -19.83
N ALA A 296 18.67 -10.41 -20.66
CA ALA A 296 18.19 -11.68 -21.17
C ALA A 296 19.34 -12.62 -21.53
N THR A 297 19.01 -13.89 -21.67
CA THR A 297 19.89 -14.92 -22.22
C THR A 297 19.10 -15.77 -23.19
N PHE A 298 19.69 -16.13 -24.33
CA PHE A 298 19.09 -17.07 -25.27
C PHE A 298 20.10 -18.07 -25.83
N GLY A 299 19.60 -19.08 -26.53
CA GLY A 299 20.40 -20.04 -27.27
C GLY A 299 19.54 -21.02 -28.05
N LEU A 300 20.20 -21.91 -28.80
CA LEU A 300 19.56 -22.99 -29.56
C LEU A 300 19.69 -24.29 -28.77
N TYR A 301 18.59 -24.97 -28.47
CA TYR A 301 18.64 -26.23 -27.71
C TYR A 301 19.48 -27.28 -28.42
N SER A 302 20.25 -28.02 -27.62
CA SER A 302 21.12 -29.09 -28.11
C SER A 302 20.30 -30.20 -28.77
N PRO A 303 20.64 -30.64 -30.00
CA PRO A 303 20.00 -31.79 -30.64
C PRO A 303 20.03 -33.05 -29.78
N ILE A 304 21.05 -33.22 -28.93
CA ILE A 304 21.13 -34.35 -27.99
C ILE A 304 20.00 -34.28 -26.95
N ALA A 305 19.70 -33.08 -26.44
CA ALA A 305 18.60 -32.89 -25.50
C ALA A 305 17.26 -33.07 -26.21
N LEU A 306 17.07 -32.46 -27.38
CA LEU A 306 15.84 -32.54 -28.18
C LEU A 306 15.49 -33.98 -28.60
N ALA A 307 16.48 -34.75 -29.07
CA ALA A 307 16.30 -36.15 -29.47
C ALA A 307 15.79 -37.05 -28.33
N LYS A 308 16.15 -36.75 -27.07
CA LYS A 308 15.63 -37.49 -25.91
C LYS A 308 14.14 -37.25 -25.66
N TYR A 309 13.54 -36.26 -26.31
CA TYR A 309 12.11 -35.94 -26.30
C TYR A 309 11.44 -36.21 -27.65
N GLY A 310 12.14 -36.88 -28.59
CA GLY A 310 11.64 -37.18 -29.93
C GLY A 310 11.56 -35.98 -30.88
N ILE A 311 12.11 -34.82 -30.50
CA ILE A 311 12.01 -33.59 -31.30
C ILE A 311 13.16 -33.53 -32.31
N ASP A 312 12.81 -33.50 -33.60
CA ASP A 312 13.76 -33.42 -34.72
C ASP A 312 14.02 -31.97 -35.20
N GLN A 313 13.15 -31.03 -34.83
CA GLN A 313 13.24 -29.61 -35.19
C GLN A 313 14.29 -28.85 -34.38
N GLU A 314 14.72 -27.70 -34.90
CA GLU A 314 15.56 -26.75 -34.18
C GLU A 314 14.71 -25.86 -33.27
N VAL A 315 15.22 -25.55 -32.07
CA VAL A 315 14.48 -24.75 -31.08
C VAL A 315 15.36 -23.65 -30.52
N MET A 316 15.00 -22.39 -30.79
CA MET A 316 15.56 -21.23 -30.09
C MET A 316 14.76 -20.97 -28.82
N ASN A 317 15.44 -20.72 -27.71
CA ASN A 317 14.84 -20.31 -26.46
C ASN A 317 15.48 -19.02 -25.94
N LEU A 318 14.63 -18.07 -25.53
CA LEU A 318 15.00 -16.82 -24.86
C LEU A 318 14.38 -16.79 -23.47
N GLY A 319 15.13 -16.29 -22.49
CA GLY A 319 14.66 -16.03 -21.13
C GLY A 319 15.01 -14.62 -20.67
N VAL A 320 14.01 -13.90 -20.17
CA VAL A 320 14.13 -12.55 -19.60
C VAL A 320 13.69 -12.60 -18.14
N GLY A 321 14.46 -12.00 -17.24
CA GLY A 321 14.05 -11.83 -15.84
C GLY A 321 13.08 -10.66 -15.68
N ALA A 322 11.81 -10.93 -15.34
CA ALA A 322 10.81 -9.87 -15.26
C ALA A 322 11.13 -8.85 -14.15
N GLU A 323 11.65 -9.32 -13.01
CA GLU A 323 12.09 -8.47 -11.91
C GLU A 323 13.21 -7.52 -12.34
N ARG A 324 14.15 -7.99 -13.17
CA ARG A 324 15.24 -7.14 -13.66
C ARG A 324 14.69 -5.99 -14.49
N ILE A 325 13.76 -6.27 -15.41
CA ILE A 325 13.10 -5.24 -16.23
C ILE A 325 12.32 -4.27 -15.32
N ALA A 326 11.57 -4.78 -14.34
CA ALA A 326 10.81 -3.96 -13.41
C ALA A 326 11.70 -2.99 -12.63
N MET A 327 12.87 -3.46 -12.15
CA MET A 327 13.85 -2.62 -11.46
C MET A 327 14.38 -1.50 -12.35
N ILE A 328 14.72 -1.82 -13.60
CA ILE A 328 15.24 -0.85 -14.58
C ILE A 328 14.20 0.24 -14.91
N LEU A 329 12.93 -0.15 -15.09
CA LEU A 329 11.86 0.77 -15.45
C LEU A 329 11.44 1.68 -14.29
N GLY A 330 11.45 1.12 -13.07
CA GLY A 330 11.04 1.76 -11.82
C GLY A 330 12.17 2.42 -11.01
N ASP A 331 13.42 2.36 -11.49
CA ASP A 331 14.61 2.91 -10.82
C ASP A 331 14.80 2.34 -9.40
N HIS A 332 14.64 1.02 -9.27
CA HIS A 332 14.82 0.31 -8.00
C HIS A 332 16.22 -0.31 -7.92
N GLU A 333 16.92 -0.04 -6.81
CA GLU A 333 18.26 -0.59 -6.56
C GLU A 333 18.24 -1.99 -5.89
N ASP A 334 17.17 -2.31 -5.15
CA ASP A 334 17.02 -3.57 -4.43
C ASP A 334 15.73 -4.30 -4.84
N ILE A 335 15.87 -5.52 -5.38
CA ILE A 335 14.77 -6.36 -5.82
C ILE A 335 13.78 -6.68 -4.69
N ARG A 336 14.26 -6.84 -3.44
CA ARG A 336 13.43 -7.20 -2.28
C ARG A 336 12.55 -6.02 -1.88
N GLU A 337 13.08 -4.80 -1.92
CA GLU A 337 12.28 -3.59 -1.69
C GLU A 337 11.20 -3.42 -2.76
N MET A 338 11.53 -3.72 -4.02
CA MET A 338 10.57 -3.61 -5.13
C MET A 338 9.48 -4.69 -5.08
N VAL A 339 9.85 -5.96 -4.82
CA VAL A 339 8.91 -7.10 -4.84
C VAL A 339 8.12 -7.21 -3.53
N TYR A 340 8.72 -6.85 -2.41
CA TYR A 340 8.12 -6.97 -1.08
C TYR A 340 8.19 -5.63 -0.32
N PRO A 341 7.57 -4.55 -0.84
CA PRO A 341 7.71 -3.20 -0.30
C PRO A 341 7.19 -3.06 1.13
N HIS A 342 6.25 -3.90 1.56
CA HIS A 342 5.72 -3.90 2.93
C HIS A 342 6.71 -4.47 3.96
N THR A 343 7.68 -5.28 3.52
CA THR A 343 8.66 -5.94 4.41
C THR A 343 10.01 -5.22 4.35
N TYR A 344 10.51 -4.93 3.15
CA TYR A 344 11.83 -4.33 2.95
C TYR A 344 11.77 -2.85 2.59
N GLY A 345 10.66 -2.39 2.03
CA GLY A 345 10.52 -1.01 1.57
C GLY A 345 10.51 0.00 2.71
N LYS A 346 10.92 1.22 2.39
CA LYS A 346 10.90 2.34 3.34
C LYS A 346 9.45 2.77 3.59
N TRP A 347 8.90 2.38 4.73
CA TRP A 347 7.59 2.88 5.15
C TRP A 347 7.61 4.40 5.34
N GLY A 348 6.63 5.09 4.77
CA GLY A 348 6.44 6.51 5.04
C GLY A 348 5.13 7.07 4.54
N LEU A 349 4.86 8.29 4.97
CA LEU A 349 3.70 9.08 4.58
C LEU A 349 4.17 10.30 3.80
N SER A 350 3.48 10.57 2.71
CA SER A 350 3.61 11.83 1.98
C SER A 350 3.04 12.99 2.79
N ASP A 351 3.50 14.21 2.53
CA ASP A 351 2.94 15.42 3.13
C ASP A 351 1.43 15.52 2.90
N ARG A 352 0.94 15.01 1.75
CA ARG A 352 -0.48 15.04 1.39
C ARG A 352 -1.31 14.10 2.25
N GLU A 353 -0.79 12.92 2.55
CA GLU A 353 -1.41 11.94 3.44
C GLU A 353 -1.45 12.49 4.87
N ILE A 354 -0.34 13.03 5.38
CA ILE A 354 -0.28 13.65 6.71
C ILE A 354 -1.27 14.82 6.82
N ALA A 355 -1.33 15.68 5.80
CA ALA A 355 -2.28 16.81 5.79
C ALA A 355 -3.75 16.36 5.83
N SER A 356 -4.09 15.20 5.24
CA SER A 356 -5.44 14.63 5.33
C SER A 356 -5.77 14.02 6.70
N MET A 357 -4.73 13.68 7.46
CA MET A 357 -4.82 13.05 8.78
C MET A 357 -4.88 14.07 9.93
N LEU A 358 -4.76 15.37 9.63
CA LEU A 358 -4.87 16.45 10.59
C LEU A 358 -6.29 17.06 10.55
N ARG A 359 -6.98 17.01 11.68
CA ARG A 359 -8.38 17.44 11.84
C ARG A 359 -8.54 18.37 13.03
N LEU A 360 -9.65 19.09 13.06
CA LEU A 360 -10.14 19.71 14.30
C LEU A 360 -10.62 18.63 15.27
N ASN A 361 -10.24 18.73 16.54
CA ASN A 361 -10.61 17.76 17.57
C ASN A 361 -12.08 17.93 17.99
N LEU A 362 -12.49 19.17 18.26
CA LEU A 362 -13.85 19.57 18.60
C LEU A 362 -14.41 20.48 17.51
N TYR A 363 -15.61 20.18 17.00
CA TYR A 363 -16.25 20.95 15.95
C TYR A 363 -17.75 21.05 16.24
N PRO A 364 -18.38 22.24 16.08
CA PRO A 364 -19.79 22.41 16.42
C PRO A 364 -20.70 21.47 15.62
N VAL A 365 -21.67 20.87 16.33
CA VAL A 365 -22.56 19.84 15.79
C VAL A 365 -23.82 20.47 15.16
N THR A 366 -24.28 21.60 15.68
CA THR A 366 -25.50 22.26 15.24
C THR A 366 -25.24 23.38 14.23
N ASP A 367 -26.25 23.68 13.41
CA ASP A 367 -26.22 24.83 12.50
C ASP A 367 -26.00 26.16 13.26
N ASP A 368 -26.50 26.27 14.50
CA ASP A 368 -26.29 27.45 15.34
C ASP A 368 -24.84 27.54 15.84
N GLY A 369 -24.24 26.43 16.25
CA GLY A 369 -22.82 26.36 16.59
C GLY A 369 -21.91 26.71 15.43
N GLN A 370 -22.22 26.25 14.21
CA GLN A 370 -21.47 26.62 13.00
C GLN A 370 -21.56 28.13 12.71
N LYS A 371 -22.75 28.72 12.79
CA LYS A 371 -22.91 30.18 12.66
C LYS A 371 -22.17 30.95 13.75
N LEU A 372 -22.17 30.44 14.98
CA LEU A 372 -21.43 31.04 16.10
C LEU A 372 -19.93 30.99 15.87
N MET A 373 -19.40 29.85 15.40
CA MET A 373 -18.00 29.72 14.99
C MET A 373 -17.63 30.75 13.92
N GLU A 374 -18.44 30.89 12.87
CA GLU A 374 -18.23 31.90 11.82
C GLU A 374 -18.28 33.32 12.39
N ALA A 375 -19.23 33.62 13.29
CA ALA A 375 -19.36 34.93 13.94
C ALA A 375 -18.13 35.26 14.82
N LEU A 376 -17.59 34.28 15.54
CA LEU A 376 -16.36 34.42 16.32
C LEU A 376 -15.16 34.72 15.42
N VAL A 377 -14.97 33.96 14.33
CA VAL A 377 -13.88 34.20 13.37
C VAL A 377 -14.01 35.58 12.73
N ASN A 378 -15.19 35.97 12.27
CA ASN A 378 -15.43 37.29 11.65
C ASN A 378 -15.17 38.45 12.63
N THR A 379 -15.58 38.30 13.89
CA THR A 379 -15.35 39.31 14.94
C THR A 379 -13.85 39.41 15.25
N ALA A 380 -13.17 38.28 15.38
CA ALA A 380 -11.73 38.20 15.56
C ALA A 380 -10.96 38.86 14.40
N GLN A 381 -11.37 38.63 13.15
CA GLN A 381 -10.75 39.25 11.97
C GLN A 381 -10.93 40.77 11.96
N LYS A 382 -12.10 41.25 12.36
CA LYS A 382 -12.43 42.68 12.30
C LYS A 382 -11.76 43.49 13.42
N TYR A 383 -11.67 42.93 14.61
CA TYR A 383 -11.27 43.67 15.82
C TYR A 383 -9.96 43.18 16.45
N GLY A 384 -9.33 42.14 15.92
CA GLY A 384 -8.15 41.47 16.52
C GLY A 384 -6.97 42.40 16.83
N ASP A 385 -6.78 43.45 16.03
CA ASP A 385 -5.70 44.43 16.21
C ASP A 385 -6.05 45.60 17.13
N THR A 386 -7.26 45.61 17.72
CA THR A 386 -7.69 46.72 18.58
C THR A 386 -6.91 46.71 19.90
N THR A 387 -6.42 47.87 20.32
CA THR A 387 -5.71 48.05 21.60
C THR A 387 -6.62 47.70 22.78
N SER A 388 -6.08 46.94 23.73
CA SER A 388 -6.76 46.55 24.97
C SER A 388 -6.63 47.66 26.06
N PRO A 389 -7.53 47.69 27.07
CA PRO A 389 -8.66 46.79 27.30
C PRO A 389 -9.81 47.01 26.31
N CYS A 390 -10.38 45.92 25.79
CA CYS A 390 -11.50 45.99 24.84
C CYS A 390 -12.41 44.76 24.92
N GLU A 391 -13.69 44.94 24.56
CA GLU A 391 -14.66 43.87 24.43
C GLU A 391 -15.53 44.06 23.18
N PHE A 392 -15.81 42.94 22.48
CA PHE A 392 -16.64 42.93 21.28
C PHE A 392 -17.65 41.80 21.34
N THR A 393 -18.92 42.10 21.06
CA THR A 393 -19.96 41.08 20.96
C THR A 393 -19.86 40.37 19.62
N ALA A 394 -19.58 39.07 19.67
CA ALA A 394 -19.52 38.22 18.48
C ALA A 394 -20.89 37.67 18.10
N PHE A 395 -21.71 37.31 19.09
CA PHE A 395 -23.06 36.81 18.87
C PHE A 395 -24.00 37.30 19.96
N LYS A 396 -25.23 37.66 19.57
CA LYS A 396 -26.32 37.97 20.50
C LYS A 396 -27.64 37.57 19.87
N GLY A 397 -28.33 36.60 20.46
CA GLY A 397 -29.58 36.10 19.92
C GLY A 397 -30.02 34.78 20.52
N GLU A 398 -31.00 34.15 19.90
CA GLU A 398 -31.42 32.79 20.24
C GLU A 398 -30.39 31.78 19.70
N PHE A 399 -29.93 30.89 20.57
CA PHE A 399 -28.99 29.81 20.28
C PHE A 399 -29.53 28.53 20.92
N MET A 400 -29.86 27.52 20.12
CA MET A 400 -30.46 26.26 20.60
C MET A 400 -31.67 26.48 21.55
N GLY A 401 -32.49 27.50 21.29
CA GLY A 401 -33.69 27.84 22.07
C GLY A 401 -33.47 28.75 23.28
N LYS A 402 -32.22 29.11 23.60
CA LYS A 402 -31.88 29.99 24.74
C LYS A 402 -31.29 31.32 24.27
N PRO A 403 -31.59 32.45 24.93
CA PRO A 403 -30.96 33.73 24.62
C PRO A 403 -29.50 33.73 25.08
N LEU A 404 -28.57 33.87 24.15
CA LEU A 404 -27.13 33.78 24.37
C LEU A 404 -26.46 35.09 23.93
N GLU A 405 -25.50 35.55 24.73
CA GLU A 405 -24.54 36.61 24.35
C GLU A 405 -23.13 36.05 24.45
N VAL A 406 -22.34 36.18 23.37
CA VAL A 406 -20.95 35.74 23.29
C VAL A 406 -20.06 36.91 22.94
N LYS A 407 -18.99 37.11 23.71
CA LYS A 407 -18.03 38.21 23.54
C LYS A 407 -16.60 37.70 23.41
N ILE A 408 -15.79 38.43 22.65
CA ILE A 408 -14.33 38.31 22.65
C ILE A 408 -13.77 39.49 23.44
N THR A 409 -12.91 39.24 24.42
CA THR A 409 -12.44 40.26 25.37
C THR A 409 -10.95 40.17 25.62
N GLU A 410 -10.30 41.30 25.84
CA GLU A 410 -8.95 41.39 26.43
C GLU A 410 -8.96 42.47 27.52
N ALA A 411 -8.62 42.09 28.75
CA ALA A 411 -8.70 42.93 29.93
C ALA A 411 -7.35 43.57 30.29
N GLU A 412 -6.24 42.96 29.89
CA GLU A 412 -4.89 43.45 30.20
C GLU A 412 -4.54 44.62 29.29
N ALA A 413 -4.24 45.80 29.86
CA ALA A 413 -3.89 46.98 29.09
C ALA A 413 -2.49 46.88 28.45
N GLY A 414 -2.30 47.55 27.29
CA GLY A 414 -1.01 47.60 26.60
C GLY A 414 -0.75 46.45 25.63
N THR A 415 -1.78 45.66 25.32
CA THR A 415 -1.76 44.60 24.32
C THR A 415 -2.83 44.86 23.24
N LYS A 416 -3.18 43.83 22.47
CA LYS A 416 -4.24 43.83 21.46
C LYS A 416 -5.30 42.79 21.82
N LEU A 417 -6.47 42.86 21.22
CA LEU A 417 -7.54 41.87 21.41
C LEU A 417 -7.08 40.42 21.18
N LEU A 418 -6.20 40.22 20.19
CA LEU A 418 -5.64 38.91 19.86
C LEU A 418 -4.11 38.96 19.85
N GLY A 419 -3.51 37.85 20.25
CA GLY A 419 -2.07 37.61 20.12
C GLY A 419 -1.63 37.49 18.66
N PRO A 420 -0.36 37.79 18.34
CA PRO A 420 0.13 37.89 16.97
C PRO A 420 0.12 36.55 16.21
N ALA A 421 0.07 35.40 16.89
CA ALA A 421 0.04 34.09 16.24
C ALA A 421 -1.38 33.58 15.95
N SER A 422 -2.43 34.35 16.26
CA SER A 422 -3.83 33.92 16.09
C SER A 422 -4.17 33.54 14.64
N TRP A 423 -3.49 34.14 13.68
CA TRP A 423 -3.70 33.88 12.25
C TRP A 423 -2.63 32.98 11.63
N ASN A 424 -1.78 32.35 12.45
CA ASN A 424 -0.89 31.31 11.94
C ASN A 424 -1.71 30.19 11.30
N ARG A 425 -1.26 29.72 10.14
CA ARG A 425 -1.86 28.61 9.40
C ARG A 425 -0.97 27.40 9.40
N VAL A 426 -1.60 26.23 9.44
CA VAL A 426 -0.87 24.97 9.54
C VAL A 426 -0.54 24.42 8.16
N TYR A 427 0.74 24.10 7.96
CA TYR A 427 1.30 23.49 6.78
C TYR A 427 1.90 22.14 7.13
N VAL A 428 1.93 21.25 6.13
CA VAL A 428 2.75 20.04 6.18
C VAL A 428 3.86 20.16 5.14
N PHE A 429 5.11 19.95 5.55
CA PHE A 429 6.26 19.97 4.65
C PHE A 429 7.38 19.04 5.11
N GLN A 430 7.81 18.14 4.22
CA GLN A 430 8.85 17.13 4.46
C GLN A 430 8.61 16.27 5.71
N GLY A 431 7.34 15.95 5.97
CA GLY A 431 6.87 15.21 7.13
C GLY A 431 6.72 16.04 8.41
N ASN A 432 7.04 17.34 8.39
CA ASN A 432 6.86 18.23 9.53
C ASN A 432 5.50 18.92 9.47
N ILE A 433 4.93 19.25 10.63
CA ILE A 433 3.73 20.08 10.76
C ILE A 433 4.16 21.42 11.33
N ILE A 434 3.88 22.51 10.62
CA ILE A 434 4.45 23.84 10.92
C ILE A 434 3.32 24.87 10.92
N GLY A 435 3.26 25.72 11.95
CA GLY A 435 2.40 26.88 12.00
C GLY A 435 3.10 28.12 11.45
N VAL A 436 2.59 28.69 10.36
CA VAL A 436 3.22 29.83 9.67
C VAL A 436 2.33 31.08 9.76
N PRO A 437 2.87 32.25 10.16
CA PRO A 437 2.13 33.51 10.19
C PRO A 437 1.49 33.86 8.85
N HIS A 438 0.20 34.20 8.88
CA HIS A 438 -0.58 34.66 7.73
C HIS A 438 -1.42 35.90 8.12
N PRO A 439 -1.81 36.74 7.13
CA PRO A 439 -2.75 37.82 7.36
C PRO A 439 -4.11 37.33 7.87
N ALA A 440 -4.78 38.14 8.69
CA ALA A 440 -6.11 37.84 9.21
C ALA A 440 -7.18 37.70 8.11
N GLN A 441 -7.11 38.58 7.11
CA GLN A 441 -8.03 38.59 5.96
C GLN A 441 -7.38 37.92 4.77
N MET A 442 -7.85 36.71 4.47
CA MET A 442 -7.30 35.88 3.42
C MET A 442 -8.30 34.81 3.03
N GLU A 443 -8.31 34.43 1.75
CA GLU A 443 -9.00 33.20 1.33
C GLU A 443 -8.44 31.98 2.05
N ARG A 444 -9.20 30.87 2.04
CA ARG A 444 -8.79 29.62 2.67
C ARG A 444 -7.41 29.12 2.25
N PHE A 445 -7.04 29.34 0.99
CA PHE A 445 -5.73 29.00 0.44
C PHE A 445 -5.04 30.26 -0.11
N PRO A 446 -3.71 30.36 -0.01
CA PRO A 446 -2.98 31.52 -0.52
C PRO A 446 -3.03 31.62 -2.04
N THR A 447 -3.33 32.82 -2.52
CA THR A 447 -3.04 33.18 -3.91
C THR A 447 -1.53 33.40 -4.09
N PRO A 448 -1.01 33.38 -5.33
CA PRO A 448 0.40 33.67 -5.58
C PRO A 448 0.86 35.03 -5.03
N GLU A 449 0.02 36.06 -5.16
CA GLU A 449 0.30 37.41 -4.66
C GLU A 449 0.39 37.45 -3.13
N ILE A 450 -0.56 36.80 -2.45
CA ILE A 450 -0.55 36.69 -0.98
C ILE A 450 0.68 35.89 -0.52
N THR A 451 1.04 34.82 -1.25
CA THR A 451 2.24 34.02 -0.99
C THR A 451 3.51 34.88 -1.05
N GLU A 452 3.63 35.73 -2.07
CA GLU A 452 4.79 36.62 -2.21
C GLU A 452 4.88 37.62 -1.04
N ASN A 453 3.74 38.18 -0.62
CA ASN A 453 3.69 39.10 0.51
C ASN A 453 4.05 38.42 1.83
N ILE A 454 3.56 37.19 2.07
CA ILE A 454 3.94 36.39 3.24
C ILE A 454 5.45 36.15 3.25
N LEU A 455 6.03 35.78 2.11
CA LEU A 455 7.46 35.52 2.00
C LEU A 455 8.32 36.77 2.24
N LYS A 456 7.87 37.94 1.78
CA LYS A 456 8.54 39.22 2.06
C LYS A 456 8.53 39.54 3.55
N ASN A 457 7.40 39.35 4.22
CA ASN A 457 7.27 39.63 5.65
C ASN A 457 8.08 38.64 6.50
N LEU A 458 8.03 37.35 6.18
CA LEU A 458 8.86 36.34 6.85
C LEU A 458 10.35 36.66 6.71
N GLY A 459 10.81 37.02 5.51
CA GLY A 459 12.22 37.37 5.28
C GLY A 459 12.72 38.61 6.04
N ASN A 460 11.82 39.47 6.52
CA ASN A 460 12.16 40.69 7.26
C ASN A 460 12.01 40.55 8.78
N GLU A 461 11.12 39.67 9.27
CA GLU A 461 10.77 39.57 10.70
C GLU A 461 11.28 38.28 11.37
N ILE A 462 11.39 37.15 10.64
CA ILE A 462 11.73 35.83 11.19
C ILE A 462 12.52 35.01 10.15
N ILE A 463 13.82 34.80 10.36
CA ILE A 463 14.61 33.86 9.54
C ILE A 463 14.30 32.42 9.98
N ASP A 464 13.15 31.91 9.55
CA ASP A 464 12.79 30.49 9.65
C ASP A 464 12.75 29.88 8.25
N ASP A 465 13.87 29.27 7.85
CA ASP A 465 14.05 28.62 6.55
C ASP A 465 12.99 27.53 6.30
N LEU A 466 12.53 26.87 7.37
CA LEU A 466 11.54 25.80 7.27
C LEU A 466 10.14 26.36 7.00
N ALA A 467 9.74 27.44 7.68
CA ALA A 467 8.48 28.14 7.41
C ALA A 467 8.43 28.72 5.99
N ILE A 468 9.53 29.34 5.54
CA ILE A 468 9.67 29.85 4.17
C ILE A 468 9.54 28.71 3.15
N ALA A 469 10.18 27.56 3.39
CA ALA A 469 10.09 26.40 2.52
C ALA A 469 8.68 25.79 2.51
N ALA A 470 8.02 25.73 3.66
CA ALA A 470 6.65 25.24 3.79
C ALA A 470 5.64 26.10 3.02
N VAL A 471 5.78 27.44 3.04
CA VAL A 471 4.92 28.32 2.23
C VAL A 471 5.15 28.12 0.73
N LYS A 472 6.39 27.89 0.30
CA LYS A 472 6.73 27.71 -1.12
C LYS A 472 6.35 26.34 -1.68
N LYS A 473 6.49 25.28 -0.88
CA LYS A 473 6.47 23.88 -1.36
C LYS A 473 5.61 22.94 -0.53
N GLY A 474 5.17 23.37 0.65
CA GLY A 474 4.36 22.57 1.57
C GLY A 474 2.89 22.57 1.19
N ILE A 475 2.13 21.76 1.93
CA ILE A 475 0.69 21.60 1.74
C ILE A 475 -0.05 22.37 2.83
N PRO A 476 -0.80 23.42 2.49
CA PRO A 476 -1.65 24.11 3.45
C PRO A 476 -2.81 23.21 3.87
N THR A 477 -3.08 23.14 5.16
CA THR A 477 -4.20 22.38 5.73
C THR A 477 -5.54 23.13 5.62
N GLY A 478 -5.46 24.44 5.31
CA GLY A 478 -6.60 25.36 5.31
C GLY A 478 -7.11 25.69 6.71
N ILE A 479 -6.32 25.41 7.77
CA ILE A 479 -6.68 25.67 9.16
C ILE A 479 -5.76 26.74 9.74
N SER A 480 -6.35 27.78 10.31
CA SER A 480 -5.71 28.77 11.15
C SER A 480 -5.90 28.47 12.64
N TYR A 481 -5.05 29.05 13.49
CA TYR A 481 -5.13 28.88 14.94
C TYR A 481 -6.48 29.42 15.47
N MET A 482 -6.90 30.60 15.02
CA MET A 482 -8.16 31.21 15.43
C MET A 482 -9.39 30.40 14.99
N GLU A 483 -9.36 29.77 13.81
CA GLU A 483 -10.43 28.84 13.39
C GLU A 483 -10.51 27.64 14.33
N GLY A 484 -9.38 27.08 14.76
CA GLY A 484 -9.35 26.00 15.74
C GLY A 484 -9.91 26.41 17.11
N VAL A 485 -9.53 27.60 17.59
CA VAL A 485 -10.05 28.18 18.84
C VAL A 485 -11.54 28.47 18.74
N ALA A 486 -12.02 29.04 17.65
CA ALA A 486 -13.43 29.33 17.42
C ALA A 486 -14.28 28.05 17.33
N ALA A 487 -13.77 27.00 16.66
CA ALA A 487 -14.45 25.70 16.59
C ALA A 487 -14.60 25.07 17.96
N LYS A 488 -13.53 25.09 18.78
CA LYS A 488 -13.57 24.60 20.16
C LYS A 488 -14.57 25.41 20.99
N ALA A 489 -14.53 26.74 20.90
CA ALA A 489 -15.42 27.60 21.67
C ALA A 489 -16.88 27.39 21.31
N ALA A 490 -17.21 27.32 20.02
CA ALA A 490 -18.57 27.06 19.57
C ALA A 490 -19.08 25.70 20.08
N TYR A 491 -18.28 24.64 19.95
CA TYR A 491 -18.63 23.32 20.48
C TYR A 491 -18.85 23.31 21.99
N GLN A 492 -17.97 23.95 22.76
CA GLN A 492 -18.10 24.01 24.22
C GLN A 492 -19.29 24.88 24.67
N ILE A 493 -19.71 25.87 23.87
CA ILE A 493 -20.92 26.65 24.13
C ILE A 493 -22.17 25.82 23.83
N GLU A 494 -22.17 24.97 22.80
CA GLU A 494 -23.23 23.97 22.60
C GLU A 494 -23.32 23.03 23.81
N GLU A 495 -22.17 22.52 24.27
CA GLU A 495 -22.07 21.67 25.46
C GLU A 495 -22.62 22.38 26.71
N MET A 496 -22.21 23.63 26.96
CA MET A 496 -22.71 24.48 28.05
C MET A 496 -24.25 24.59 28.04
N VAL A 497 -24.82 24.86 26.87
CA VAL A 497 -26.28 25.02 26.72
C VAL A 497 -27.02 23.72 27.01
N VAL A 498 -26.46 22.58 26.58
CA VAL A 498 -27.01 21.24 26.79
C VAL A 498 -26.84 20.76 28.24
N SER A 499 -25.69 21.03 28.86
CA SER A 499 -25.40 20.66 30.26
C SER A 499 -26.21 21.49 31.25
N GLY A 500 -26.74 22.64 30.83
CA GLY A 500 -27.53 23.53 31.66
C GLY A 500 -26.71 24.58 32.40
N GLU A 501 -25.44 24.77 32.03
CA GLU A 501 -24.59 25.84 32.53
C GLU A 501 -25.02 27.21 31.97
N GLU A 502 -24.82 28.27 32.75
CA GLU A 502 -25.28 29.63 32.40
C GLU A 502 -24.16 30.53 31.84
N GLN A 503 -22.91 30.23 32.17
CA GLN A 503 -21.75 31.04 31.79
C GLN A 503 -20.55 30.16 31.45
N LEU A 504 -19.76 30.59 30.46
CA LEU A 504 -18.51 29.96 30.07
C LEU A 504 -17.45 31.03 29.81
N ASN A 505 -16.23 30.78 30.30
CA ASN A 505 -15.06 31.61 30.02
C ASN A 505 -13.91 30.74 29.51
N LEU A 506 -13.57 30.90 28.24
CA LEU A 506 -12.50 30.18 27.56
C LEU A 506 -11.33 31.12 27.30
N ARG A 507 -10.18 30.85 27.91
CA ARG A 507 -8.94 31.60 27.68
C ARG A 507 -7.91 30.70 26.98
N THR A 508 -7.55 31.04 25.75
CA THR A 508 -6.44 30.42 25.01
C THR A 508 -5.23 31.33 25.08
N THR A 509 -4.09 30.82 25.57
CA THR A 509 -2.87 31.62 25.79
C THR A 509 -1.83 31.38 24.70
N ILE A 510 -0.80 30.58 24.97
CA ILE A 510 0.30 30.28 24.04
C ILE A 510 0.11 28.86 23.52
N ALA A 511 0.05 28.70 22.20
CA ALA A 511 0.11 27.40 21.56
C ALA A 511 1.51 26.81 21.71
N LYS A 512 1.58 25.56 22.17
CA LYS A 512 2.81 24.74 22.26
C LYS A 512 2.64 23.39 21.55
N SER A 513 1.41 22.98 21.32
CA SER A 513 1.02 21.69 20.79
C SER A 513 -0.22 21.83 19.89
N PRO A 514 -0.49 20.84 19.00
CA PRO A 514 -1.72 20.83 18.20
C PRO A 514 -3.00 20.96 19.03
N SER A 515 -3.05 20.35 20.23
CA SER A 515 -4.24 20.38 21.09
C SER A 515 -4.58 21.78 21.61
N ASP A 516 -3.59 22.68 21.77
CA ASP A 516 -3.81 24.05 22.24
C ASP A 516 -4.65 24.86 21.25
N ILE A 517 -4.60 24.49 19.97
CA ILE A 517 -5.39 25.07 18.88
C ILE A 517 -6.45 24.09 18.34
N ASN A 518 -6.88 23.15 19.19
CA ASN A 518 -7.95 22.21 18.88
C ASN A 518 -7.67 21.34 17.65
N LEU A 519 -6.41 20.97 17.39
CA LEU A 519 -6.06 20.02 16.35
C LEU A 519 -5.78 18.63 16.92
N LYS A 520 -6.13 17.63 16.13
CA LYS A 520 -5.85 16.22 16.37
C LYS A 520 -5.25 15.60 15.13
N LEU A 521 -4.13 14.91 15.32
CA LEU A 521 -3.45 14.15 14.29
C LEU A 521 -3.77 12.67 14.45
N ASP A 522 -3.97 11.96 13.34
CA ASP A 522 -4.10 10.51 13.35
C ASP A 522 -2.89 9.81 14.00
N ASN A 523 -3.14 8.73 14.75
CA ASN A 523 -2.11 7.98 15.45
C ASN A 523 -1.02 7.43 14.50
N MET A 524 -1.39 7.06 13.27
CA MET A 524 -0.44 6.58 12.26
C MET A 524 0.53 7.69 11.85
N ALA A 525 0.01 8.89 11.56
CA ALA A 525 0.84 10.05 11.23
C ALA A 525 1.72 10.47 12.42
N MET A 526 1.19 10.40 13.65
CA MET A 526 1.97 10.70 14.85
C MET A 526 3.14 9.72 15.04
N ARG A 527 2.91 8.41 14.84
CA ARG A 527 3.98 7.39 14.84
C ARG A 527 5.00 7.66 13.74
N TYR A 528 4.55 8.03 12.54
CA TYR A 528 5.44 8.37 11.43
C TYR A 528 6.38 9.52 11.80
N ILE A 529 5.81 10.64 12.25
CA ILE A 529 6.56 11.84 12.64
C ILE A 529 7.61 11.49 13.71
N ASN A 530 7.21 10.78 14.76
CA ASN A 530 8.13 10.39 15.84
C ASN A 530 9.24 9.46 15.36
N SER A 531 8.90 8.40 14.59
CA SER A 531 9.88 7.42 14.09
C SER A 531 10.90 8.01 13.11
N ARG A 532 10.53 9.09 12.42
CA ARG A 532 11.39 9.77 11.43
C ARG A 532 12.03 11.04 11.97
N ASN A 533 11.96 11.29 13.29
CA ASN A 533 12.47 12.49 13.95
C ASN A 533 12.00 13.78 13.25
N LYS A 534 10.72 13.83 12.86
CA LYS A 534 10.08 15.02 12.28
C LYS A 534 9.50 15.90 13.39
N ALA A 535 9.33 17.18 13.08
CA ALA A 535 8.87 18.17 14.03
C ALA A 535 7.37 18.49 13.88
N ILE A 536 6.72 18.76 15.00
CA ILE A 536 5.44 19.46 15.06
C ILE A 536 5.73 20.81 15.71
N ASP A 537 5.92 21.83 14.87
CA ASP A 537 6.19 23.20 15.30
C ASP A 537 4.93 24.06 15.18
N ILE A 538 4.06 23.92 16.18
CA ILE A 538 2.82 24.70 16.31
C ILE A 538 2.95 25.58 17.55
N ARG A 539 3.77 26.62 17.43
CA ARG A 539 4.02 27.56 18.53
C ARG A 539 3.49 28.96 18.22
N GLY A 540 3.11 29.68 19.27
CA GLY A 540 2.85 31.12 19.17
C GLY A 540 1.80 31.64 20.15
N PRO A 541 1.90 32.91 20.57
CA PRO A 541 0.92 33.54 21.46
C PRO A 541 -0.38 33.87 20.70
N ILE A 542 -1.49 33.26 21.13
CA ILE A 542 -2.83 33.49 20.59
C ILE A 542 -3.61 34.48 21.46
N PHE A 543 -3.46 34.40 22.79
CA PHE A 543 -4.10 35.29 23.77
C PHE A 543 -5.51 35.74 23.36
N CYS A 544 -6.47 34.83 23.46
CA CYS A 544 -7.87 35.07 23.12
C CYS A 544 -8.74 34.62 24.28
N THR A 545 -9.59 35.52 24.78
CA THR A 545 -10.60 35.19 25.79
C THR A 545 -11.99 35.30 25.16
N ILE A 546 -12.75 34.22 25.21
CA ILE A 546 -14.13 34.14 24.74
C ILE A 546 -15.02 33.89 25.95
N THR A 547 -16.00 34.77 26.16
CA THR A 547 -16.99 34.63 27.22
C THR A 547 -18.36 34.42 26.61
N ALA A 548 -19.15 33.53 27.21
CA ALA A 548 -20.53 33.27 26.81
C ALA A 548 -21.43 33.31 28.06
N GLU A 549 -22.61 33.90 27.92
CA GLU A 549 -23.58 34.01 29.00
C GLU A 549 -25.01 33.84 28.45
N ILE A 550 -25.79 33.00 29.13
CA ILE A 550 -27.23 32.89 28.90
C ILE A 550 -27.91 34.07 29.58
N LYS A 551 -28.64 34.88 28.82
CA LYS A 551 -29.39 36.02 29.37
C LYS A 551 -30.75 35.56 29.90
N ASN A 552 -31.31 36.27 30.87
CA ASN A 552 -32.72 36.08 31.20
C ASN A 552 -33.57 36.65 30.06
N ARG A 553 -34.64 35.94 29.66
CA ARG A 553 -35.63 36.50 28.73
C ARG A 553 -36.29 37.69 29.43
N GLU A 554 -36.09 38.90 28.89
CA GLU A 554 -36.88 40.09 29.28
C GLU A 554 -38.35 39.93 28.90
#